data_AF-A0A1Q7TCG8-F1
#
_entry.id   AF-A0A1Q7TCG8-F1
#
_cell.length_a   1.000
_cell.length_b   1.000
_cell.length_c   1.000
_cell.angle_alpha   90.00
_cell.angle_beta   90.00
_cell.angle_gamma   90.00
#
_symmetry.space_group_name_H-M   'P 1'
#
loop_
_entity.id
_entity.type
_entity.pdbx_description
1 polymer ?
#
loop_
_entity_poly.entity_id
_entity_poly.type
_entity_poly.pdbx_seq_one_letter_code
_entity_poly.pdbx_strand_id
1 'polypeptide(L)'
;MDDPAFRNAYERGVRAAGDDYRWHWRVHVGLWAAASAARLEGDFVECGVNRGFLSSAIMDYLNWDSLGKHFYLLDTFRGLDERFVSSADRASGAVEKNKKSLDSGFYVQGVEDVRANFSQWKNVSLIEGSIPETLSQVRAEKIAYLHLDMNCSAPEIAAIQFFWEPLVPGAFVLLDDYAYYGYLSQKIVMDQFAQEKGIKILSLPTGQGLLVKPVDSR
;
A
#
# COMPACT_ATOMS: atom_id res chain seq x y z
N MET A 1 15.19 1.48 -17.67
CA MET A 1 13.81 1.10 -17.28
C MET A 1 12.93 1.24 -18.50
N ASP A 2 13.28 0.46 -19.52
CA ASP A 2 12.85 0.73 -20.90
C ASP A 2 11.88 -0.34 -21.41
N ASP A 3 11.66 -1.37 -20.59
CA ASP A 3 10.63 -2.36 -20.79
C ASP A 3 9.28 -1.67 -21.07
N PRO A 4 8.61 -1.97 -22.21
CA PRO A 4 7.37 -1.30 -22.58
C PRO A 4 6.25 -1.50 -21.56
N ALA A 5 6.15 -2.68 -20.94
CA ALA A 5 5.11 -2.95 -19.94
C ALA A 5 5.32 -2.10 -18.70
N PHE A 6 6.57 -1.98 -18.22
CA PHE A 6 6.91 -1.06 -17.14
C PHE A 6 6.57 0.40 -17.48
N ARG A 7 6.94 0.89 -18.66
CA ARG A 7 6.69 2.28 -19.06
C ARG A 7 5.19 2.60 -19.10
N ASN A 8 4.39 1.72 -19.68
CA ASN A 8 2.93 1.89 -19.73
C ASN A 8 2.31 1.94 -18.34
N ALA A 9 2.71 1.02 -17.46
CA ALA A 9 2.24 0.95 -16.08
C ALA A 9 2.66 2.20 -15.29
N TYR A 10 3.90 2.66 -15.44
CA TYR A 10 4.37 3.87 -14.78
C TYR A 10 3.60 5.10 -15.26
N GLU A 11 3.44 5.27 -16.58
CA GLU A 11 2.62 6.34 -17.16
C GLU A 11 1.17 6.29 -16.70
N ARG A 12 0.61 5.09 -16.48
CA ARG A 12 -0.72 4.93 -15.90
C ARG A 12 -0.78 5.49 -14.47
N GLY A 13 0.23 5.21 -13.66
CA GLY A 13 0.37 5.76 -12.31
C GLY A 13 0.52 7.28 -12.31
N VAL A 14 1.34 7.83 -13.20
CA VAL A 14 1.49 9.29 -13.39
C VAL A 14 0.14 9.93 -13.76
N ARG A 15 -0.63 9.32 -14.68
CA ARG A 15 -1.98 9.81 -15.02
C ARG A 15 -2.94 9.79 -13.82
N ALA A 16 -2.86 8.77 -12.96
CA ALA A 16 -3.67 8.69 -11.75
C ALA A 16 -3.32 9.81 -10.76
N ALA A 17 -2.02 10.01 -10.51
CA ALA A 17 -1.52 11.03 -9.60
C ALA A 17 -1.68 12.46 -10.11
N GLY A 18 -1.70 12.66 -11.43
CA GLY A 18 -1.66 13.98 -12.05
C GLY A 18 -0.28 14.65 -11.98
N ASP A 19 0.74 13.94 -11.49
CA ASP A 19 2.13 14.40 -11.42
C ASP A 19 3.11 13.21 -11.49
N ASP A 20 4.33 13.47 -11.97
CA ASP A 20 5.39 12.47 -12.05
C ASP A 20 6.33 12.58 -10.84
N TYR A 21 6.14 11.69 -9.88
CA TYR A 21 6.96 11.62 -8.66
C TYR A 21 8.40 11.12 -8.89
N ARG A 22 8.71 10.66 -10.11
CA ARG A 22 9.98 10.04 -10.49
C ARG A 22 10.34 8.80 -9.66
N TRP A 23 9.34 8.12 -9.12
CA TRP A 23 9.43 6.93 -8.26
C TRP A 23 9.64 5.61 -8.99
N HIS A 24 10.17 5.69 -10.20
CA HIS A 24 10.73 4.62 -11.01
C HIS A 24 11.06 3.31 -10.25
N TRP A 25 12.05 3.31 -9.35
CA TRP A 25 12.46 2.10 -8.64
C TRP A 25 11.43 1.58 -7.62
N ARG A 26 10.70 2.47 -6.94
CA ARG A 26 9.62 2.06 -6.00
C ARG A 26 8.50 1.35 -6.75
N VAL A 27 8.11 1.91 -7.89
CA VAL A 27 7.08 1.31 -8.76
C VAL A 27 7.58 -0.01 -9.32
N HIS A 28 8.85 -0.11 -9.74
CA HIS A 28 9.42 -1.37 -10.22
C HIS A 28 9.32 -2.49 -9.16
N VAL A 29 9.67 -2.20 -7.91
CA VAL A 29 9.54 -3.15 -6.80
C VAL A 29 8.07 -3.53 -6.58
N GLY A 30 7.17 -2.55 -6.59
CA GLY A 30 5.74 -2.79 -6.41
C GLY A 30 5.14 -3.67 -7.52
N LEU A 31 5.47 -3.39 -8.78
CA LEU A 31 5.06 -4.21 -9.92
C LEU A 31 5.64 -5.63 -9.84
N TRP A 32 6.91 -5.77 -9.43
CA TRP A 32 7.53 -7.08 -9.26
C TRP A 32 6.86 -7.91 -8.16
N ALA A 33 6.57 -7.29 -7.01
CA ALA A 33 5.90 -7.95 -5.89
C ALA A 33 4.46 -8.35 -6.27
N ALA A 34 3.72 -7.43 -6.90
CA ALA A 34 2.36 -7.66 -7.38
C ALA A 34 2.30 -8.78 -8.44
N ALA A 35 3.21 -8.78 -9.42
CA ALA A 35 3.27 -9.83 -10.43
C ALA A 35 3.61 -11.20 -9.84
N SER A 36 4.46 -11.23 -8.80
CA SER A 36 4.77 -12.46 -8.07
C SER A 36 3.55 -12.95 -7.28
N ALA A 37 2.84 -12.05 -6.59
CA ALA A 37 1.63 -12.35 -5.85
C ALA A 37 0.45 -12.77 -6.75
N ALA A 38 0.37 -12.28 -7.99
CA ALA A 38 -0.70 -12.62 -8.93
C ALA A 38 -0.77 -14.12 -9.24
N ARG A 39 0.33 -14.85 -9.04
CA ARG A 39 0.44 -16.30 -9.21
C ARG A 39 -0.07 -17.12 -8.01
N LEU A 40 -0.38 -16.47 -6.91
CA LEU A 40 -0.92 -17.09 -5.70
C LEU A 40 -2.44 -16.97 -5.69
N GLU A 41 -3.12 -17.82 -4.92
CA GLU A 41 -4.53 -17.61 -4.61
C GLU A 41 -4.70 -16.44 -3.64
N GLY A 42 -5.77 -15.67 -3.79
CA GLY A 42 -6.09 -14.53 -2.93
C GLY A 42 -6.12 -13.19 -3.63
N ASP A 43 -6.73 -12.25 -2.92
CA ASP A 43 -7.01 -10.88 -3.32
C ASP A 43 -5.86 -9.95 -2.96
N PHE A 44 -5.94 -8.72 -3.49
CA PHE A 44 -4.95 -7.67 -3.28
C PHE A 44 -5.54 -6.60 -2.35
N VAL A 45 -4.71 -6.07 -1.45
CA VAL A 45 -5.09 -5.00 -0.53
C VAL A 45 -4.02 -3.92 -0.55
N GLU A 46 -4.44 -2.66 -0.66
CA GLU A 46 -3.62 -1.48 -0.43
C GLU A 46 -4.24 -0.63 0.66
N CYS A 47 -3.43 -0.23 1.64
CA CYS A 47 -3.79 0.66 2.73
C CYS A 47 -2.96 1.94 2.60
N GLY A 48 -3.63 3.05 2.31
CA GLY A 48 -2.97 4.27 1.84
C GLY A 48 -2.83 4.25 0.33
N VAL A 49 -3.84 4.78 -0.36
CA VAL A 49 -4.00 4.75 -1.83
C VAL A 49 -3.70 6.12 -2.43
N ASN A 50 -4.06 7.20 -1.72
CA ASN A 50 -4.09 8.56 -2.25
C ASN A 50 -4.82 8.60 -3.61
N ARG A 51 -4.17 9.06 -4.68
CA ARG A 51 -4.71 9.10 -6.04
C ARG A 51 -4.60 7.76 -6.78
N GLY A 52 -3.97 6.75 -6.17
CA GLY A 52 -3.84 5.40 -6.71
C GLY A 52 -2.72 5.24 -7.72
N PHE A 53 -1.55 5.87 -7.49
CA PHE A 53 -0.40 5.75 -8.41
C PHE A 53 -0.01 4.27 -8.57
N LEU A 54 0.37 3.60 -7.47
CA LEU A 54 0.92 2.25 -7.55
C LEU A 54 -0.16 1.21 -7.89
N SER A 55 -1.33 1.28 -7.26
CA SER A 55 -2.46 0.38 -7.59
C SER A 55 -2.88 0.47 -9.05
N SER A 56 -3.02 1.67 -9.61
CA SER A 56 -3.38 1.80 -11.04
C SER A 56 -2.28 1.29 -11.97
N ALA A 57 -1.00 1.50 -11.62
CA ALA A 57 0.13 0.93 -12.35
C ALA A 57 0.11 -0.61 -12.30
N ILE A 58 -0.14 -1.20 -11.12
CA ILE A 58 -0.27 -2.65 -10.94
C ILE A 58 -1.41 -3.20 -11.81
N MET A 59 -2.58 -2.56 -11.77
CA MET A 59 -3.76 -3.04 -12.47
C MET A 59 -3.61 -2.99 -14.00
N ASP A 60 -2.91 -1.98 -14.52
CA ASP A 60 -2.54 -1.89 -15.94
C ASP A 60 -1.50 -2.96 -16.30
N TYR A 61 -0.42 -3.06 -15.53
CA TYR A 61 0.67 -4.00 -15.74
C TYR A 61 0.22 -5.47 -15.76
N LEU A 62 -0.72 -5.82 -14.90
CA LEU A 62 -1.22 -7.19 -14.76
C LEU A 62 -2.45 -7.51 -15.62
N ASN A 63 -2.95 -6.55 -16.40
CA ASN A 63 -4.22 -6.68 -17.12
C ASN A 63 -5.32 -7.18 -16.17
N TRP A 64 -5.58 -6.39 -15.11
CA TRP A 64 -6.30 -6.79 -13.89
C TRP A 64 -7.55 -7.65 -14.10
N ASP A 65 -8.44 -7.24 -15.01
CA ASP A 65 -9.71 -7.91 -15.28
C ASP A 65 -9.53 -9.38 -15.74
N SER A 66 -8.35 -9.75 -16.23
CA SER A 66 -8.03 -11.13 -16.63
C SER A 66 -7.66 -12.05 -15.45
N LEU A 67 -7.34 -11.50 -14.27
CA LEU A 67 -6.90 -12.28 -13.12
C LEU A 67 -8.05 -12.91 -12.32
N GLY A 68 -9.27 -12.36 -12.43
CA GLY A 68 -10.42 -12.79 -11.63
C GLY A 68 -10.26 -12.57 -10.13
N LYS A 69 -9.37 -11.66 -9.72
CA LYS A 69 -9.11 -11.27 -8.32
C LYS A 69 -9.87 -10.00 -7.95
N HIS A 70 -9.94 -9.70 -6.65
CA HIS A 70 -10.45 -8.44 -6.12
C HIS A 70 -9.33 -7.56 -5.55
N PHE A 71 -9.37 -6.25 -5.80
CA PHE A 71 -8.44 -5.27 -5.23
C PHE A 71 -9.19 -4.36 -4.26
N TYR A 72 -8.85 -4.43 -2.98
CA TYR A 72 -9.36 -3.55 -1.94
C TYR A 72 -8.39 -2.37 -1.74
N LEU A 73 -8.92 -1.16 -1.87
CA LEU A 73 -8.19 0.09 -1.81
C LEU A 73 -8.74 0.90 -0.62
N LEU A 74 -8.01 0.94 0.48
CA LEU A 74 -8.43 1.58 1.73
C LEU A 74 -7.68 2.91 1.91
N ASP A 75 -8.42 4.01 2.08
CA ASP A 75 -7.84 5.31 2.38
C ASP A 75 -8.90 6.20 3.03
N THR A 76 -8.46 7.24 3.75
CA THR A 76 -9.38 8.31 4.18
C THR A 76 -9.82 9.17 2.99
N PHE A 77 -8.98 9.29 1.95
CA PHE A 77 -9.03 10.24 0.85
C PHE A 77 -9.05 11.71 1.32
N ARG A 78 -8.48 11.98 2.51
CA ARG A 78 -8.44 13.30 3.16
C ARG A 78 -7.19 13.47 4.04
N GLY A 79 -6.15 12.68 3.79
CA GLY A 79 -4.90 12.69 4.55
C GLY A 79 -4.99 11.92 5.87
N LEU A 80 -4.04 12.17 6.77
CA LEU A 80 -3.98 11.50 8.06
C LEU A 80 -5.17 11.85 8.96
N ASP A 81 -5.70 10.85 9.63
CA ASP A 81 -6.63 11.03 10.75
C ASP A 81 -5.84 11.22 12.04
N GLU A 82 -5.84 12.45 12.56
CA GLU A 82 -5.09 12.82 13.76
C GLU A 82 -5.47 11.99 15.01
N ARG A 83 -6.64 11.35 15.03
CA ARG A 83 -7.05 10.43 16.12
C ARG A 83 -6.10 9.24 16.27
N PHE A 84 -5.48 8.83 15.17
CA PHE A 84 -4.60 7.65 15.11
C PHE A 84 -3.12 8.03 14.98
N VAL A 85 -2.77 9.32 14.95
CA VAL A 85 -1.37 9.75 14.91
C VAL A 85 -0.75 9.58 16.30
N SER A 86 0.23 8.69 16.43
CA SER A 86 0.93 8.46 17.70
C SER A 86 1.75 9.69 18.14
N SER A 87 2.13 9.73 19.41
CA SER A 87 3.05 10.78 19.91
C SER A 87 4.40 10.76 19.19
N ALA A 88 4.89 9.57 18.82
CA ALA A 88 6.13 9.39 18.07
C ALA A 88 6.02 9.93 16.63
N ASP A 89 4.90 9.63 15.94
CA ASP A 89 4.62 10.17 14.60
C ASP A 89 4.44 11.69 14.62
N ARG A 90 3.76 12.22 15.65
CA ARG A 90 3.65 13.67 15.83
C ARG A 90 5.02 14.30 16.06
N ALA A 91 5.87 13.69 16.87
CA ALA A 91 7.23 14.17 17.13
C ALA A 91 8.15 14.12 15.91
N SER A 92 7.91 13.21 14.96
CA SER A 92 8.65 13.16 13.68
C SER A 92 8.14 14.15 12.63
N GLY A 93 7.06 14.88 12.93
CA GLY A 93 6.49 15.90 12.04
C GLY A 93 5.43 15.37 11.06
N ALA A 94 4.82 14.21 11.33
CA ALA A 94 3.83 13.60 10.44
C ALA A 94 2.61 14.51 10.20
N VAL A 95 2.16 15.26 11.21
CA VAL A 95 1.01 16.16 11.12
C VAL A 95 1.33 17.36 10.22
N GLU A 96 2.50 17.96 10.39
CA GLU A 96 2.97 19.08 9.59
C GLU A 96 3.20 18.65 8.14
N LYS A 97 3.74 17.45 7.91
CA LYS A 97 3.91 16.88 6.58
C LYS A 97 2.55 16.61 5.92
N ASN A 98 1.60 16.02 6.64
CA ASN A 98 0.24 15.79 6.16
C ASN A 98 -0.42 17.09 5.71
N LYS A 99 -0.37 18.13 6.56
CA LYS A 99 -0.93 19.44 6.21
C LYS A 99 -0.28 20.01 4.94
N LYS A 100 1.05 19.97 4.83
CA LYS A 100 1.76 20.44 3.62
C LYS A 100 1.34 19.66 2.37
N SER A 101 1.16 18.35 2.47
CA SER A 101 0.72 17.51 1.34
C SER A 101 -0.72 17.80 0.92
N LEU A 102 -1.61 18.13 1.86
CA LEU A 102 -2.98 18.57 1.56
C LEU A 102 -2.98 19.96 0.92
N ASP A 103 -2.24 20.91 1.49
CA ASP A 103 -2.13 22.29 1.02
C ASP A 103 -1.51 22.38 -0.39
N SER A 104 -0.56 21.49 -0.72
CA SER A 104 0.07 21.41 -2.05
C SER A 104 -0.76 20.66 -3.08
N GLY A 105 -1.84 19.98 -2.67
CA GLY A 105 -2.65 19.12 -3.53
C GLY A 105 -2.05 17.74 -3.83
N PHE A 106 -0.90 17.41 -3.22
CA PHE A 106 -0.26 16.10 -3.34
C PHE A 106 -1.17 14.99 -2.78
N TYR A 107 -1.75 15.22 -1.60
CA TYR A 107 -2.81 14.37 -1.08
C TYR A 107 -4.16 14.79 -1.67
N VAL A 108 -4.90 13.79 -2.14
CA VAL A 108 -6.26 13.98 -2.62
C VAL A 108 -7.18 14.44 -1.48
N GLN A 109 -8.17 15.25 -1.83
CA GLN A 109 -9.22 15.71 -0.93
C GLN A 109 -10.58 15.32 -1.52
N GLY A 110 -11.02 14.11 -1.19
CA GLY A 110 -12.25 13.50 -1.68
C GLY A 110 -12.00 12.26 -2.54
N VAL A 111 -12.94 11.32 -2.49
CA VAL A 111 -12.81 10.01 -3.15
C VAL A 111 -13.20 10.03 -4.64
N GLU A 112 -13.94 11.03 -5.12
CA GLU A 112 -14.58 10.99 -6.44
C GLU A 112 -13.61 10.87 -7.62
N ASP A 113 -12.52 11.65 -7.63
CA ASP A 113 -11.49 11.55 -8.67
C ASP A 113 -10.80 10.19 -8.64
N VAL A 114 -10.61 9.61 -7.45
CA VAL A 114 -10.02 8.28 -7.27
C VAL A 114 -10.99 7.21 -7.76
N ARG A 115 -12.28 7.34 -7.47
CA ARG A 115 -13.33 6.44 -7.97
C ARG A 115 -13.40 6.48 -9.50
N ALA A 116 -13.30 7.66 -10.10
CA ALA A 116 -13.22 7.82 -11.55
C ALA A 116 -11.96 7.15 -12.12
N ASN A 117 -10.80 7.33 -11.49
CA ASN A 117 -9.54 6.69 -11.88
C ASN A 117 -9.66 5.16 -11.97
N PHE A 118 -10.33 4.52 -11.00
CA PHE A 118 -10.49 3.06 -10.95
C PHE A 118 -11.72 2.51 -11.67
N SER A 119 -12.63 3.36 -12.17
CA SER A 119 -13.90 2.96 -12.81
C SER A 119 -13.76 2.08 -14.06
N GLN A 120 -12.58 2.03 -14.67
CA GLN A 120 -12.30 1.24 -15.86
C GLN A 120 -12.08 -0.25 -15.58
N TRP A 121 -11.86 -0.64 -14.33
CA TRP A 121 -11.59 -2.03 -13.94
C TRP A 121 -12.76 -2.62 -13.14
N LYS A 122 -12.86 -3.95 -13.21
CA LYS A 122 -13.81 -4.74 -12.42
C LYS A 122 -13.18 -5.20 -11.10
N ASN A 123 -14.02 -5.61 -10.16
CA ASN A 123 -13.59 -6.20 -8.89
C ASN A 123 -12.61 -5.29 -8.12
N VAL A 124 -12.95 -4.00 -8.01
CA VAL A 124 -12.24 -3.02 -7.20
C VAL A 124 -13.19 -2.47 -6.15
N SER A 125 -12.73 -2.43 -4.89
CA SER A 125 -13.46 -1.79 -3.80
C SER A 125 -12.65 -0.63 -3.26
N LEU A 126 -13.12 0.60 -3.47
CA LEU A 126 -12.64 1.76 -2.73
C LEU A 126 -13.39 1.84 -1.41
N ILE A 127 -12.66 1.74 -0.30
CA ILE A 127 -13.20 1.80 1.06
C ILE A 127 -12.70 3.11 1.68
N GLU A 128 -13.60 4.07 1.79
CA GLU A 128 -13.33 5.38 2.39
C GLU A 128 -13.44 5.33 3.91
N GLY A 129 -12.39 5.77 4.60
CA GLY A 129 -12.35 5.96 6.04
C GLY A 129 -11.01 5.55 6.66
N SER A 130 -10.89 5.81 7.96
CA SER A 130 -9.65 5.60 8.69
C SER A 130 -9.43 4.13 9.03
N ILE A 131 -8.20 3.65 8.83
CA ILE A 131 -7.75 2.40 9.44
C ILE A 131 -7.43 2.70 10.91
N PRO A 132 -7.88 1.87 11.87
CA PRO A 132 -8.40 0.50 11.71
C PRO A 132 -9.92 0.35 11.49
N GLU A 133 -10.69 1.43 11.54
CA GLU A 133 -12.16 1.39 11.53
C GLU A 133 -12.73 0.73 10.26
N THR A 134 -12.00 0.81 9.14
CA THR A 134 -12.41 0.27 7.84
C THR A 134 -11.93 -1.16 7.56
N LEU A 135 -11.03 -1.74 8.37
CA LEU A 135 -10.41 -3.04 8.09
C LEU A 135 -11.43 -4.17 7.91
N SER A 136 -12.48 -4.18 8.74
CA SER A 136 -13.54 -5.20 8.70
C SER A 136 -14.44 -5.17 7.45
N GLN A 137 -14.30 -4.13 6.62
CA GLN A 137 -15.02 -4.01 5.34
C GLN A 137 -14.34 -4.82 4.22
N VAL A 138 -13.07 -5.20 4.38
CA VAL A 138 -12.41 -6.16 3.49
C VAL A 138 -12.97 -7.55 3.76
N ARG A 139 -13.59 -8.15 2.74
CA ARG A 139 -14.22 -9.48 2.82
C ARG A 139 -13.37 -10.59 2.22
N ALA A 140 -12.12 -10.29 1.87
CA ALA A 140 -11.19 -11.28 1.34
C ALA A 140 -10.89 -12.37 2.38
N GLU A 141 -11.10 -13.63 2.01
CA GLU A 141 -10.72 -14.79 2.84
C GLU A 141 -9.24 -15.14 2.69
N LYS A 142 -8.64 -14.81 1.54
CA LYS A 142 -7.24 -15.05 1.21
C LYS A 142 -6.66 -13.78 0.61
N ILE A 143 -5.47 -13.38 1.05
CA ILE A 143 -4.74 -12.22 0.54
C ILE A 143 -3.39 -12.68 0.01
N ALA A 144 -3.11 -12.35 -1.24
CA ALA A 144 -1.84 -12.66 -1.92
C ALA A 144 -0.86 -11.48 -1.90
N TYR A 145 -1.39 -10.25 -1.84
CA TYR A 145 -0.62 -9.02 -1.88
C TYR A 145 -1.19 -8.01 -0.88
N LEU A 146 -0.32 -7.45 -0.04
CA LEU A 146 -0.65 -6.36 0.88
C LEU A 146 0.36 -5.23 0.69
N HIS A 147 -0.12 -4.02 0.41
CA HIS A 147 0.67 -2.80 0.37
C HIS A 147 0.29 -1.88 1.53
N LEU A 148 1.27 -1.40 2.30
CA LEU A 148 1.09 -0.47 3.40
C LEU A 148 1.85 0.83 3.12
N ASP A 149 1.11 1.93 2.94
CA ASP A 149 1.60 3.28 2.61
C ASP A 149 0.75 4.35 3.33
N MET A 150 0.63 4.25 4.65
CA MET A 150 -0.22 5.18 5.42
C MET A 150 0.58 6.28 6.10
N ASN A 151 1.91 6.26 6.00
CA ASN A 151 2.79 7.31 6.51
C ASN A 151 2.60 7.55 8.03
N CYS A 152 2.06 6.57 8.75
CA CYS A 152 1.71 6.64 10.16
C CYS A 152 1.76 5.26 10.81
N SER A 153 2.46 5.16 11.93
CA SER A 153 2.79 3.87 12.55
C SER A 153 1.56 3.10 13.06
N ALA A 154 0.63 3.76 13.74
CA ALA A 154 -0.54 3.10 14.36
C ALA A 154 -1.51 2.45 13.36
N PRO A 155 -1.92 3.09 12.24
CA PRO A 155 -2.76 2.42 11.25
C PRO A 155 -1.99 1.31 10.51
N GLU A 156 -0.69 1.45 10.24
CA GLU A 156 0.10 0.40 9.57
C GLU A 156 0.23 -0.87 10.42
N ILE A 157 0.53 -0.72 11.73
CA ILE A 157 0.59 -1.88 12.61
C ILE A 157 -0.78 -2.54 12.76
N ALA A 158 -1.86 -1.77 12.82
CA ALA A 158 -3.21 -2.32 12.90
C ALA A 158 -3.59 -3.09 11.62
N ALA A 159 -3.22 -2.58 10.45
CA ALA A 159 -3.47 -3.25 9.18
C ALA A 159 -2.69 -4.57 9.06
N ILE A 160 -1.38 -4.60 9.33
CA ILE A 160 -0.62 -5.84 9.22
C ILE A 160 -1.08 -6.88 10.25
N GLN A 161 -1.44 -6.47 11.47
CA GLN A 161 -1.97 -7.39 12.48
C GLN A 161 -3.30 -8.00 12.06
N PHE A 162 -4.20 -7.20 11.48
CA PHE A 162 -5.50 -7.66 10.99
C PHE A 162 -5.36 -8.60 9.78
N PHE A 163 -4.54 -8.23 8.79
CA PHE A 163 -4.37 -9.00 7.57
C PHE A 163 -3.36 -10.15 7.68
N TRP A 164 -2.68 -10.32 8.82
CA TRP A 164 -1.66 -11.36 8.97
C TRP A 164 -2.21 -12.78 8.78
N GLU A 165 -3.40 -13.06 9.31
CA GLU A 165 -4.01 -14.38 9.25
C GLU A 165 -4.57 -14.71 7.84
N PRO A 166 -5.27 -13.79 7.13
CA PRO A 166 -5.71 -14.05 5.75
C PRO A 166 -4.59 -14.09 4.70
N LEU A 167 -3.39 -13.60 5.01
CA LEU A 167 -2.24 -13.70 4.08
C LEU A 167 -1.88 -15.16 3.83
N VAL A 168 -1.93 -15.58 2.57
CA VAL A 168 -1.56 -16.94 2.18
C VAL A 168 -0.06 -17.18 2.33
N PRO A 169 0.39 -18.42 2.58
CA PRO A 169 1.80 -18.79 2.42
C PRO A 169 2.40 -18.28 1.11
N GLY A 170 3.52 -17.57 1.20
CA GLY A 170 4.19 -16.94 0.06
C GLY A 170 3.63 -15.56 -0.34
N ALA A 171 2.57 -15.07 0.31
CA ALA A 171 2.03 -13.75 0.04
C ALA A 171 3.07 -12.64 0.27
N PHE A 172 3.00 -11.60 -0.55
CA PHE A 172 3.93 -10.48 -0.51
C PHE A 172 3.32 -9.33 0.29
N VAL A 173 4.11 -8.77 1.21
CA VAL A 173 3.79 -7.55 1.93
C VAL A 173 4.84 -6.51 1.58
N LEU A 174 4.40 -5.41 0.96
CA LEU A 174 5.23 -4.27 0.63
C LEU A 174 4.94 -3.13 1.62
N LEU A 175 6.00 -2.60 2.23
CA LEU A 175 5.95 -1.49 3.17
C LEU A 175 6.59 -0.28 2.50
N ASP A 176 5.86 0.81 2.25
CA ASP A 176 6.38 1.86 1.37
C ASP A 176 7.52 2.68 1.99
N ASP A 177 7.46 2.91 3.31
CA ASP A 177 8.40 3.81 4.01
C ASP A 177 9.25 3.14 5.10
N TYR A 178 9.28 1.81 5.15
CA TYR A 178 9.92 1.03 6.23
C TYR A 178 11.38 1.39 6.53
N ALA A 179 12.19 1.64 5.51
CA ALA A 179 13.59 2.02 5.62
C ALA A 179 13.84 3.47 5.15
N TYR A 180 12.78 4.28 5.02
CA TYR A 180 12.89 5.65 4.54
C TYR A 180 13.15 6.64 5.68
N TYR A 181 13.99 7.64 5.40
CA TYR A 181 14.33 8.65 6.39
C TYR A 181 13.10 9.47 6.80
N GLY A 182 12.91 9.66 8.10
CA GLY A 182 11.76 10.37 8.67
C GLY A 182 10.62 9.48 9.16
N TYR A 183 10.66 8.17 8.90
CA TYR A 183 9.60 7.22 9.22
C TYR A 183 10.02 6.14 10.24
N LEU A 184 10.90 6.51 11.17
CA LEU A 184 11.46 5.60 12.16
C LEU A 184 10.39 4.94 13.05
N SER A 185 9.30 5.66 13.36
CA SER A 185 8.17 5.12 14.14
C SER A 185 7.53 3.90 13.46
N GLN A 186 7.27 3.99 12.15
CA GLN A 186 6.77 2.86 11.35
C GLN A 186 7.76 1.70 11.34
N LYS A 187 9.05 1.99 11.16
CA LYS A 187 10.10 0.97 11.21
C LYS A 187 10.09 0.21 12.54
N ILE A 188 10.05 0.93 13.67
CA ILE A 188 10.11 0.32 15.01
C ILE A 188 8.95 -0.64 15.23
N VAL A 189 7.72 -0.23 14.92
CA VAL A 189 6.55 -1.08 15.13
C VAL A 189 6.55 -2.29 14.19
N MET A 190 7.04 -2.14 12.96
CA MET A 190 7.17 -3.26 12.00
C MET A 190 8.29 -4.23 12.39
N ASP A 191 9.41 -3.73 12.93
CA ASP A 191 10.49 -4.57 13.46
C ASP A 191 10.00 -5.38 14.66
N GLN A 192 9.22 -4.77 15.56
CA GLN A 192 8.60 -5.48 16.68
C GLN A 192 7.62 -6.56 16.19
N PHE A 193 6.74 -6.22 15.24
CA PHE A 193 5.82 -7.20 14.64
C PHE A 193 6.58 -8.38 14.01
N ALA A 194 7.64 -8.10 13.26
CA ALA A 194 8.46 -9.12 12.62
C ALA A 194 9.12 -10.03 13.67
N GLN A 195 9.62 -9.45 14.77
CA GLN A 195 10.20 -10.21 15.88
C GLN A 195 9.14 -11.12 16.54
N GLU A 196 7.96 -10.60 16.83
CA GLU A 196 6.84 -11.36 17.43
C GLU A 196 6.39 -12.54 16.56
N LYS A 197 6.40 -12.36 15.23
CA LYS A 197 6.06 -13.42 14.27
C LYS A 197 7.24 -14.32 13.90
N GLY A 198 8.45 -14.05 14.39
CA GLY A 198 9.65 -14.82 14.06
C GLY A 198 10.08 -14.73 12.60
N ILE A 199 9.78 -13.59 11.95
CA ILE A 199 10.06 -13.35 10.52
C ILE A 199 11.08 -12.23 10.33
N LYS A 200 11.49 -11.99 9.08
CA LYS A 200 12.39 -10.91 8.71
C LYS A 200 11.74 -10.02 7.66
N ILE A 201 12.08 -8.74 7.72
CA ILE A 201 11.75 -7.75 6.69
C ILE A 201 13.04 -7.41 5.95
N LEU A 202 13.01 -7.46 4.62
CA LEU A 202 14.11 -7.02 3.77
C LEU A 202 14.00 -5.51 3.56
N SER A 203 14.97 -4.75 4.05
CA SER A 203 15.13 -3.33 3.68
C SER A 203 15.62 -3.20 2.24
N LEU A 204 14.97 -2.36 1.45
CA LEU A 204 15.35 -2.07 0.07
C LEU A 204 16.01 -0.68 -0.06
N PRO A 205 16.93 -0.47 -1.02
CA PRO A 205 17.52 0.85 -1.29
C PRO A 205 16.52 1.94 -1.67
N THR A 206 15.30 1.57 -2.05
CA THR A 206 14.19 2.50 -2.31
C THR A 206 13.60 3.11 -1.04
N GLY A 207 14.01 2.63 0.13
CA GLY A 207 13.40 2.91 1.43
C GLY A 207 12.20 2.04 1.75
N GLN A 208 11.78 1.17 0.81
CA GLN A 208 10.70 0.23 1.04
C GLN A 208 11.18 -0.98 1.87
N GLY A 209 10.24 -1.66 2.50
CA GLY A 209 10.43 -2.95 3.15
C GLY A 209 9.68 -4.03 2.38
N LEU A 210 10.29 -5.21 2.26
CA LEU A 210 9.65 -6.36 1.63
C LEU A 210 9.59 -7.53 2.62
N LEU A 211 8.41 -8.09 2.77
CA LEU A 211 8.14 -9.27 3.56
C LEU A 211 7.44 -10.30 2.68
N VAL A 212 7.78 -11.58 2.88
CA VAL A 212 7.07 -12.71 2.29
C VAL A 212 6.55 -13.57 3.44
N LYS A 213 5.24 -13.80 3.47
CA LYS A 213 4.60 -14.67 4.48
C LYS A 213 5.24 -16.07 4.38
N PRO A 214 5.86 -16.60 5.45
CA PRO A 214 6.44 -17.92 5.42
C PRO A 214 5.39 -19.00 5.11
N VAL A 215 5.84 -20.10 4.53
CA VAL A 215 5.04 -21.32 4.53
C VAL A 215 5.03 -21.86 5.95
N ASP A 216 3.85 -22.15 6.50
CA ASP A 216 3.75 -22.78 7.81
C ASP A 216 4.63 -24.03 7.83
N SER A 217 5.58 -24.08 8.77
CA SER A 217 6.37 -25.27 9.01
C SER A 217 5.44 -26.35 9.53
N ARG A 218 5.03 -27.27 8.64
CA ARG A 218 4.45 -28.55 9.02
C ARG A 218 5.45 -29.39 9.81
#